data_AF-A0A957HQN5-F1
#
_entry.id   AF-A0A957HQN5-F1
#
_cell.length_a   1.000
_cell.length_b   1.000
_cell.length_c   1.000
_cell.angle_alpha   90.00
_cell.angle_beta   90.00
_cell.angle_gamma   90.00
#
_symmetry.space_group_name_H-M   'P 1'
#
loop_
_entity.id
_entity.type
_entity.pdbx_description
1 polymer ?
#
loop_
_entity_poly.entity_id
_entity_poly.type
_entity_poly.pdbx_seq_one_letter_code
_entity_poly.pdbx_strand_id
1 'polypeptide(L)'
;MIKNDRQLHHARSRLDELKASIAELKREYSGLLRELHTTPLQNSVNKIETQIAEYEELTASSLADAVDGLLKKPHLFEETAELLTKLRIAAGLTQTEMAERLGWQQSNLSRFESDNYSGQTLSKIAEYADALEVWLYIVPELDEMPSRIKYNKVIEFDPSLAKYNFENVDVPESHFWASIATTSAYQPTIIDKPAKQEIIDEYDLVTV
;
A
#
# COMPACT_ATOMS: atom_id res chain seq x y z
N MET A 1 -3.25 8.17 -2.03
CA MET A 1 -2.37 9.16 -2.69
C MET A 1 -3.15 9.89 -3.77
N ILE A 2 -2.87 11.19 -3.95
CA ILE A 2 -3.38 12.02 -5.05
C ILE A 2 -2.43 11.86 -6.26
N LYS A 3 -2.98 11.64 -7.46
CA LYS A 3 -2.18 11.27 -8.64
C LYS A 3 -2.17 12.30 -9.77
N ASN A 4 -3.07 13.28 -9.70
CA ASN A 4 -3.27 14.30 -10.73
C ASN A 4 -4.05 15.50 -10.17
N ASP A 5 -4.07 16.59 -10.94
CA ASP A 5 -4.71 17.85 -10.57
C ASP A 5 -6.21 17.74 -10.33
N ARG A 6 -6.89 16.84 -11.05
CA ARG A 6 -8.32 16.60 -10.83
C ARG A 6 -8.57 16.02 -9.44
N GLN A 7 -7.77 15.03 -9.03
CA GLN A 7 -7.85 14.47 -7.68
C GLN A 7 -7.46 15.50 -6.62
N LEU A 8 -6.46 16.36 -6.89
CA LEU A 8 -6.08 17.46 -6.01
C LEU A 8 -7.26 18.43 -5.79
N HIS A 9 -7.94 18.84 -6.87
CA HIS A 9 -9.10 19.72 -6.79
C HIS A 9 -10.21 19.10 -5.93
N HIS A 10 -10.57 17.85 -6.18
CA HIS A 10 -11.57 17.14 -5.37
C HIS A 10 -11.16 16.99 -3.89
N ALA A 11 -9.87 16.73 -3.64
CA ALA A 11 -9.34 16.61 -2.29
C ALA A 11 -9.46 17.93 -1.51
N ARG A 12 -9.13 19.07 -2.14
CA ARG A 12 -9.29 20.41 -1.53
C ARG A 12 -10.75 20.73 -1.22
N SER A 13 -11.66 20.51 -2.17
CA SER A 13 -13.09 20.71 -1.92
C SER A 13 -13.58 19.85 -0.76
N ARG A 14 -13.15 18.57 -0.70
CA ARG A 14 -13.51 17.67 0.40
C ARG A 14 -12.93 18.12 1.74
N LEU A 15 -11.72 18.66 1.74
CA LEU A 15 -11.06 19.19 2.93
C LEU A 15 -11.86 20.36 3.53
N ASP A 16 -12.34 21.27 2.68
CA ASP A 16 -13.15 22.42 3.09
C ASP A 16 -14.49 21.99 3.69
N GLU A 17 -15.17 21.03 3.05
CA GLU A 17 -16.40 20.43 3.59
C GLU A 17 -16.18 19.83 4.98
N LEU A 18 -15.13 19.02 5.15
CA LEU A 18 -14.83 18.37 6.43
C LEU A 18 -14.50 19.39 7.52
N LYS A 19 -13.73 20.43 7.19
CA LYS A 19 -13.40 21.52 8.12
C LYS A 19 -14.66 22.28 8.55
N ALA A 20 -15.58 22.56 7.62
CA ALA A 20 -16.87 23.18 7.93
C ALA A 20 -17.72 22.29 8.86
N SER A 21 -17.84 21.00 8.57
CA SER A 21 -18.58 20.05 9.42
C SER A 21 -17.98 19.94 10.83
N ILE A 22 -16.64 19.89 10.95
CA ILE A 22 -15.96 19.90 12.25
C ILE A 22 -16.30 21.18 13.02
N ALA A 23 -16.27 22.34 12.36
CA ALA A 23 -16.58 23.62 13.00
C ALA A 23 -18.03 23.65 13.53
N GLU A 24 -18.97 23.06 12.81
CA GLU A 24 -20.36 22.94 13.24
C GLU A 24 -20.53 21.99 14.43
N LEU A 25 -19.96 20.79 14.37
CA LEU A 25 -19.99 19.82 15.46
C LEU A 25 -19.33 20.35 16.74
N LYS A 26 -18.31 21.19 16.62
CA LYS A 26 -17.66 21.87 17.75
C LYS A 26 -18.56 22.91 18.43
N ARG A 27 -19.58 23.43 17.73
CA ARG A 27 -20.59 24.36 18.29
C ARG A 27 -21.77 23.62 18.91
N GLU A 28 -22.18 22.50 18.31
CA GLU A 28 -23.32 21.70 18.76
C GLU A 28 -22.99 20.85 19.99
N TYR A 29 -21.81 20.23 20.03
CA TYR A 29 -21.39 19.34 21.09
C TYR A 29 -20.30 19.97 21.97
N SER A 30 -20.25 19.54 23.23
CA SER A 30 -19.22 19.94 24.22
C SER A 30 -18.63 18.74 24.95
N GLY A 31 -17.44 18.90 25.52
CA GLY A 31 -16.76 17.86 26.29
C GLY A 31 -16.52 16.59 25.46
N LEU A 32 -16.72 15.42 26.08
CA LEU A 32 -16.44 14.12 25.46
C LEU A 32 -17.23 13.89 24.15
N LEU A 33 -18.49 14.34 24.07
CA LEU A 33 -19.30 14.17 22.87
C LEU A 33 -18.69 14.90 21.66
N ARG A 34 -18.14 16.10 21.87
CA ARG A 34 -17.44 16.84 20.81
C ARG A 34 -16.26 16.04 20.27
N GLU A 35 -15.45 15.46 21.15
CA GLU A 35 -14.28 14.68 20.75
C GLU A 35 -14.68 13.44 19.96
N LEU A 36 -15.69 12.69 20.42
CA LEU A 36 -16.18 11.49 19.72
C LEU A 36 -16.67 11.79 18.30
N HIS A 37 -17.35 12.92 18.10
CA HIS A 37 -17.84 13.31 16.77
C HIS A 37 -16.76 13.93 15.88
N THR A 38 -15.82 14.70 16.45
CA THR A 38 -14.83 15.44 15.65
C THR A 38 -13.57 14.63 15.34
N THR A 39 -13.17 13.69 16.18
CA THR A 39 -11.92 12.90 16.00
C THR A 39 -11.87 12.13 14.67
N PRO A 40 -12.92 11.38 14.26
CA PRO A 40 -12.89 10.67 12.98
C PRO A 40 -12.74 11.60 11.77
N LEU A 41 -13.41 12.75 11.81
CA LEU A 41 -13.30 13.76 10.76
C LEU A 41 -11.91 14.42 10.77
N GLN A 42 -11.35 14.69 11.96
CA GLN A 42 -10.01 15.25 12.10
C GLN A 42 -8.94 14.30 11.54
N ASN A 43 -9.07 12.99 11.77
CA ASN A 43 -8.20 11.98 11.17
C ASN A 43 -8.31 11.98 9.64
N SER A 44 -9.53 12.16 9.12
CA SER A 44 -9.76 12.27 7.67
C SER A 44 -9.14 13.54 7.08
N VAL A 45 -9.25 14.68 7.78
CA VAL A 45 -8.60 15.95 7.45
C VAL A 45 -7.09 15.76 7.36
N ASN A 46 -6.48 15.24 8.42
CA ASN A 46 -5.02 15.05 8.48
C ASN A 46 -4.53 14.13 7.34
N LYS A 47 -5.29 13.07 7.02
CA LYS A 47 -4.98 12.16 5.91
C LYS A 47 -5.03 12.87 4.56
N ILE A 48 -6.03 13.70 4.31
CA ILE A 48 -6.15 14.45 3.05
C ILE A 48 -5.07 15.53 2.95
N GLU A 49 -4.79 16.26 4.03
CA GLU A 49 -3.74 17.27 4.08
C GLU A 49 -2.37 16.67 3.79
N THR A 50 -2.06 15.50 4.36
CA THR A 50 -0.82 14.78 4.07
C THR A 50 -0.71 14.40 2.58
N GLN A 51 -1.80 13.93 1.97
CA GLN A 51 -1.79 13.58 0.55
C GLN A 51 -1.67 14.78 -0.38
N ILE A 52 -2.25 15.93 0.02
CA ILE A 52 -2.11 17.19 -0.72
C ILE A 52 -0.66 17.67 -0.66
N ALA A 53 -0.08 17.71 0.55
CA ALA A 53 1.31 18.13 0.74
C ALA A 53 2.28 17.26 -0.05
N GLU A 54 2.13 15.92 0.00
CA GLU A 54 2.94 14.98 -0.76
C GLU A 54 2.86 15.26 -2.28
N TYR A 55 1.65 15.47 -2.82
CA TYR A 55 1.46 15.75 -4.25
C TYR A 55 2.10 17.09 -4.66
N GLU A 56 1.90 18.14 -3.85
CA GLU A 56 2.46 19.46 -4.10
C GLU A 56 3.99 19.46 -4.04
N GLU A 57 4.58 18.75 -3.07
CA GLU A 57 6.03 18.58 -2.96
C GLU A 57 6.62 17.81 -4.14
N LEU A 58 5.98 16.72 -4.56
CA LEU A 58 6.38 15.97 -5.75
C LEU A 58 6.31 16.82 -7.01
N THR A 59 5.25 17.60 -7.18
CA THR A 59 5.05 18.45 -8.36
C THR A 59 6.01 19.65 -8.39
N ALA A 60 6.46 20.12 -7.23
CA ALA A 60 7.41 21.21 -7.12
C ALA A 60 8.88 20.76 -7.28
N SER A 61 9.15 19.47 -7.10
CA SER A 61 10.50 18.89 -7.17
C SER A 61 10.85 18.45 -8.59
N SER A 62 12.13 18.51 -8.95
CA SER A 62 12.60 17.79 -10.14
C SER A 62 12.63 16.28 -9.85
N LEU A 63 12.63 15.45 -10.89
CA LEU A 63 12.77 14.00 -10.74
C LEU A 63 14.03 13.64 -9.93
N ALA A 64 15.15 14.30 -10.18
CA ALA A 64 16.40 14.06 -9.48
C ALA A 64 16.29 14.41 -7.98
N ASP A 65 15.68 15.54 -7.65
CA ASP A 65 15.50 15.97 -6.26
C ASP A 65 14.53 15.05 -5.51
N ALA A 66 13.48 14.58 -6.18
CA ALA A 66 12.52 13.64 -5.59
C ALA A 66 13.19 12.29 -5.28
N VAL A 67 14.03 11.79 -6.20
CA VAL A 67 14.79 10.54 -6.02
C VAL A 67 15.83 10.65 -4.90
N ASP A 68 16.55 11.78 -4.81
CA ASP A 68 17.57 11.96 -3.76
C ASP A 68 16.99 12.39 -2.40
N GLY A 69 15.76 12.89 -2.39
CA GLY A 69 15.04 13.36 -1.20
C GLY A 69 13.90 12.44 -0.79
N LEU A 70 12.67 12.87 -1.07
CA LEU A 70 11.42 12.28 -0.56
C LEU A 70 11.29 10.77 -0.83
N LEU A 71 11.82 10.29 -1.96
CA LEU A 71 11.67 8.91 -2.43
C LEU A 71 12.92 8.03 -2.21
N LYS A 72 13.97 8.55 -1.56
CA LYS A 72 15.25 7.83 -1.37
C LYS A 72 15.17 6.66 -0.38
N LYS A 73 14.11 6.61 0.44
CA LYS A 73 13.94 5.58 1.46
C LYS A 73 13.58 4.22 0.85
N PRO A 74 13.87 3.10 1.55
CA PRO A 74 13.35 1.80 1.15
C PRO A 74 11.82 1.81 1.06
N HIS A 75 11.31 1.16 0.01
CA HIS A 75 9.89 0.93 -0.20
C HIS A 75 9.63 -0.57 -0.17
N LEU A 76 8.49 -0.96 0.41
CA LEU A 76 8.05 -2.35 0.30
C LEU A 76 7.78 -2.67 -1.17
N PHE A 77 8.04 -3.91 -1.55
CA PHE A 77 7.89 -4.34 -2.93
C PHE A 77 6.42 -4.19 -3.41
N GLU A 78 5.47 -4.35 -2.51
CA GLU A 78 4.03 -4.13 -2.73
C GLU A 78 3.66 -2.66 -2.97
N GLU A 79 4.55 -1.72 -2.67
CA GLU A 79 4.35 -0.27 -2.88
C GLU A 79 4.97 0.21 -4.21
N THR A 80 5.56 -0.69 -5.00
CA THR A 80 6.30 -0.32 -6.23
C THR A 80 5.45 0.47 -7.23
N ALA A 81 4.17 0.12 -7.41
CA ALA A 81 3.27 0.87 -8.30
C ALA A 81 3.00 2.30 -7.79
N GLU A 82 2.89 2.47 -6.47
CA GLU A 82 2.76 3.78 -5.84
C GLU A 82 4.05 4.58 -6.03
N LEU A 83 5.22 3.98 -5.80
CA LEU A 83 6.52 4.62 -6.02
C LEU A 83 6.68 5.09 -7.48
N LEU A 84 6.38 4.24 -8.46
CA LEU A 84 6.44 4.60 -9.88
C LEU A 84 5.49 5.74 -10.23
N THR A 85 4.31 5.77 -9.62
CA THR A 85 3.36 6.88 -9.80
C THR A 85 3.93 8.18 -9.21
N LYS A 86 4.59 8.14 -8.04
CA LYS A 86 5.24 9.31 -7.45
C LYS A 86 6.38 9.83 -8.33
N LEU A 87 7.20 8.93 -8.87
CA LEU A 87 8.27 9.27 -9.81
C LEU A 87 7.71 9.91 -11.09
N ARG A 88 6.60 9.41 -11.64
CA ARG A 88 5.92 10.06 -12.76
C ARG A 88 5.51 11.51 -12.44
N ILE A 89 4.92 11.73 -11.25
CA ILE A 89 4.49 13.07 -10.82
C ILE A 89 5.71 14.00 -10.71
N ALA A 90 6.80 13.53 -10.10
CA ALA A 90 8.05 14.30 -10.00
C ALA A 90 8.73 14.54 -11.36
N ALA A 91 8.51 13.66 -12.34
CA ALA A 91 8.92 13.88 -13.71
C ALA A 91 8.04 14.90 -14.46
N GLY A 92 6.99 15.43 -13.83
CA GLY A 92 6.05 16.39 -14.43
C GLY A 92 5.17 15.80 -15.52
N LEU A 93 5.06 14.46 -15.60
CA LEU A 93 4.33 13.78 -16.66
C LEU A 93 2.88 13.54 -16.24
N THR A 94 1.94 13.85 -17.12
CA THR A 94 0.55 13.42 -17.00
C THR A 94 0.41 11.92 -17.26
N GLN A 95 -0.73 11.35 -16.85
CA GLN A 95 -1.06 9.96 -17.20
C GLN A 95 -1.13 9.72 -18.72
N THR A 96 -1.55 10.73 -19.50
CA THR A 96 -1.59 10.59 -20.96
C THR A 96 -0.19 10.53 -21.54
N GLU A 97 0.69 11.46 -21.17
CA GLU A 97 2.07 11.51 -21.65
C GLU A 97 2.85 10.26 -21.26
N MET A 98 2.66 9.77 -20.03
CA MET A 98 3.31 8.54 -19.59
C MET A 98 2.80 7.31 -20.36
N ALA A 99 1.48 7.23 -20.62
CA ALA A 99 0.92 6.16 -21.41
C ALA A 99 1.46 6.19 -22.85
N GLU A 100 1.61 7.37 -23.45
CA GLU A 100 2.21 7.54 -24.77
C GLU A 100 3.67 7.08 -24.80
N ARG A 101 4.48 7.46 -23.80
CA ARG A 101 5.87 6.98 -23.67
C ARG A 101 5.96 5.46 -23.58
N LEU A 102 5.04 4.84 -22.85
CA LEU A 102 4.97 3.38 -22.68
C LEU A 102 4.37 2.66 -23.89
N GLY A 103 3.74 3.38 -24.83
CA GLY A 103 2.90 2.77 -25.86
C GLY A 103 1.68 2.05 -25.30
N TRP A 104 1.17 2.48 -24.14
CA TRP A 104 0.00 1.92 -23.47
C TRP A 104 -1.25 2.76 -23.75
N GLN A 105 -2.42 2.14 -23.59
CA GLN A 105 -3.66 2.91 -23.45
C GLN A 105 -3.69 3.60 -22.08
N GLN A 106 -4.20 4.82 -22.01
CA GLN A 106 -4.35 5.57 -20.76
C GLN A 106 -5.14 4.79 -19.69
N SER A 107 -6.14 4.00 -20.10
CA SER A 107 -6.91 3.11 -19.22
C SER A 107 -6.03 2.04 -18.55
N ASN A 108 -5.04 1.49 -19.26
CA ASN A 108 -4.10 0.51 -18.73
C ASN A 108 -3.15 1.17 -17.72
N LEU A 109 -2.64 2.36 -18.03
CA LEU A 109 -1.84 3.13 -17.08
C LEU A 109 -2.65 3.47 -15.82
N SER A 110 -3.89 3.93 -15.99
CA SER A 110 -4.77 4.22 -14.86
C SER A 110 -5.02 2.99 -13.99
N ARG A 111 -5.15 1.79 -14.57
CA ARG A 111 -5.27 0.53 -13.82
C ARG A 111 -3.97 0.21 -13.09
N PHE A 112 -2.83 0.29 -13.79
CA PHE A 112 -1.51 0.08 -13.20
C PHE A 112 -1.29 0.95 -11.97
N GLU A 113 -1.61 2.24 -12.06
CA GLU A 113 -1.43 3.17 -10.94
C GLU A 113 -2.51 3.00 -9.86
N SER A 114 -3.64 2.33 -10.13
CA SER A 114 -4.75 2.16 -9.19
C SER A 114 -4.67 0.89 -8.35
N ASP A 115 -4.08 -0.17 -8.88
CA ASP A 115 -3.84 -1.40 -8.12
C ASP A 115 -2.56 -1.25 -7.29
N ASN A 116 -2.69 -1.32 -5.97
CA ASN A 116 -1.55 -1.58 -5.09
C ASN A 116 -1.07 -3.01 -5.34
N TYR A 117 -0.20 -3.17 -6.34
CA TYR A 117 0.63 -4.33 -6.66
C TYR A 117 -0.07 -5.69 -6.94
N SER A 118 -1.37 -5.86 -6.70
CA SER A 118 -2.02 -7.18 -6.70
C SER A 118 -2.22 -7.85 -8.07
N GLY A 119 -1.53 -7.44 -9.14
CA GLY A 119 -1.71 -8.08 -10.46
C GLY A 119 -0.74 -7.73 -11.58
N GLN A 120 0.32 -6.94 -11.35
CA GLN A 120 1.25 -6.54 -12.42
C GLN A 120 2.48 -7.44 -12.47
N THR A 121 3.01 -7.69 -13.67
CA THR A 121 4.23 -8.48 -13.84
C THR A 121 5.46 -7.62 -13.60
N LEU A 122 6.57 -8.24 -13.17
CA LEU A 122 7.89 -7.60 -13.08
C LEU A 122 8.29 -6.91 -14.40
N SER A 123 7.91 -7.48 -15.55
CA SER A 123 8.14 -6.88 -16.86
C SER A 123 7.50 -5.49 -16.98
N LYS A 124 6.26 -5.32 -16.50
CA LYS A 124 5.56 -4.04 -16.58
C LYS A 124 6.15 -2.99 -15.65
N ILE A 125 6.66 -3.41 -14.49
CA ILE A 125 7.40 -2.53 -13.58
C ILE A 125 8.70 -2.05 -14.25
N ALA A 126 9.45 -2.95 -14.87
CA ALA A 126 10.67 -2.62 -15.58
C ALA A 126 10.42 -1.68 -16.78
N GLU A 127 9.39 -1.94 -17.59
CA GLU A 127 8.97 -1.05 -18.68
C GLU A 127 8.64 0.37 -18.18
N TYR A 128 7.92 0.47 -17.04
CA TYR A 128 7.57 1.76 -16.44
C TYR A 128 8.82 2.51 -15.97
N ALA A 129 9.72 1.84 -15.24
CA ALA A 129 10.95 2.43 -14.75
C ALA A 129 11.86 2.89 -15.89
N ASP A 130 11.97 2.10 -16.97
CA ASP A 130 12.74 2.45 -18.17
C ASP A 130 12.19 3.69 -18.86
N ALA A 131 10.87 3.82 -19.00
CA ALA A 131 10.23 5.00 -19.58
C ALA A 131 10.39 6.28 -18.72
N LEU A 132 10.72 6.12 -17.43
CA LEU A 132 11.11 7.19 -16.52
C LEU A 132 12.62 7.41 -16.45
N GLU A 133 13.43 6.56 -17.10
CA GLU A 133 14.88 6.57 -17.08
C GLU A 133 15.48 6.41 -15.66
N VAL A 134 14.83 5.59 -14.83
CA VAL A 134 15.26 5.32 -13.44
C VAL A 134 15.55 3.84 -13.20
N TRP A 135 16.49 3.57 -12.29
CA TRP A 135 16.79 2.22 -11.83
C TRP A 135 16.09 1.92 -10.51
N LEU A 136 15.54 0.71 -10.38
CA LEU A 136 15.03 0.18 -9.12
C LEU A 136 15.97 -0.92 -8.63
N TYR A 137 16.37 -0.83 -7.37
CA TYR A 137 17.16 -1.87 -6.69
C TYR A 137 16.27 -2.67 -5.74
N ILE A 138 16.50 -3.98 -5.67
CA ILE A 138 15.85 -4.86 -4.69
C ILE A 138 16.90 -5.24 -3.66
N VAL A 139 16.64 -4.87 -2.40
CA VAL A 139 17.53 -5.14 -1.27
C VAL A 139 16.77 -5.96 -0.23
N PRO A 140 17.28 -7.12 0.20
CA PRO A 140 16.66 -7.89 1.28
C PRO A 140 16.88 -7.22 2.64
N GLU A 141 15.87 -7.24 3.50
CA GLU A 141 15.88 -6.68 4.86
C GLU A 141 15.46 -7.74 5.88
N LEU A 142 16.11 -7.78 7.06
CA LEU A 142 15.83 -8.78 8.11
C LEU A 142 15.09 -8.19 9.32
N ASP A 143 15.19 -6.88 9.54
CA ASP A 143 14.66 -6.24 10.74
C ASP A 143 13.15 -5.92 10.63
N GLU A 144 12.64 -5.74 9.42
CA GLU A 144 11.21 -5.60 9.16
C GLU A 144 10.59 -6.95 8.78
N MET A 145 9.81 -7.54 9.69
CA MET A 145 9.07 -8.76 9.37
C MET A 145 8.06 -8.48 8.25
N PRO A 146 8.12 -9.21 7.11
CA PRO A 146 7.16 -9.02 6.04
C PRO A 146 5.75 -9.33 6.56
N SER A 147 4.79 -8.52 6.15
CA SER A 147 3.37 -8.81 6.33
C SER A 147 3.14 -10.25 5.84
N ARG A 148 2.72 -11.17 6.72
CA ARG A 148 2.50 -12.56 6.32
C ARG A 148 1.38 -12.62 5.29
N ILE A 149 1.72 -12.60 4.01
CA ILE A 149 0.79 -12.90 2.93
C ILE A 149 0.40 -14.37 3.12
N LYS A 150 -0.81 -14.61 3.63
CA LYS A 150 -1.38 -15.97 3.65
C LYS A 150 -1.72 -16.32 2.20
N TYR A 151 -0.80 -17.00 1.53
CA TYR A 151 -1.16 -17.73 0.33
C TYR A 151 -2.14 -18.83 0.73
N ASN A 152 -3.44 -18.59 0.53
CA ASN A 152 -4.41 -19.67 0.51
C ASN A 152 -4.06 -20.53 -0.71
N LYS A 153 -3.24 -21.55 -0.50
CA LYS A 153 -3.00 -22.59 -1.50
C LYS A 153 -4.36 -23.21 -1.80
N VAL A 154 -4.93 -22.88 -2.96
CA VAL A 154 -6.12 -23.58 -3.46
C VAL A 154 -5.63 -24.98 -3.79
N ILE A 155 -5.88 -25.93 -2.88
CA ILE A 155 -5.79 -27.34 -3.20
C ILE A 155 -7.04 -27.62 -4.04
N GLU A 156 -6.90 -27.62 -5.36
CA GLU A 156 -7.92 -28.24 -6.20
C GLU A 156 -8.01 -29.71 -5.80
N PHE A 157 -9.12 -30.08 -5.18
CA PHE A 157 -9.40 -31.46 -4.87
C PHE A 157 -9.70 -32.18 -6.18
N ASP A 158 -8.76 -32.98 -6.68
CA ASP A 158 -9.03 -33.94 -7.74
C ASP A 158 -9.93 -35.05 -7.16
N PRO A 159 -11.21 -35.14 -7.57
CA PRO A 159 -12.13 -36.14 -7.05
C PRO A 159 -11.70 -37.58 -7.34
N SER A 160 -10.78 -37.79 -8.29
CA SER A 160 -10.23 -39.10 -8.61
C SER A 160 -9.31 -39.65 -7.51
N LEU A 161 -8.70 -38.78 -6.70
CA LEU A 161 -7.86 -39.14 -5.56
C LEU A 161 -8.67 -39.62 -4.34
N ALA A 162 -9.98 -39.37 -4.31
CA ALA A 162 -10.88 -39.82 -3.25
C ALA A 162 -11.09 -41.35 -3.22
N LYS A 163 -10.64 -42.07 -4.27
CA LYS A 163 -10.76 -43.54 -4.37
C LYS A 163 -9.62 -44.30 -3.70
N TYR A 164 -8.56 -43.62 -3.25
CA TYR A 164 -7.49 -44.26 -2.50
C TYR A 164 -7.86 -44.29 -1.02
N ASN A 165 -8.17 -45.48 -0.52
CA ASN A 165 -8.42 -45.72 0.89
C ASN A 165 -7.08 -45.57 1.65
N PHE A 166 -6.89 -44.46 2.37
CA PHE A 166 -5.66 -44.14 3.11
C PHE A 166 -5.52 -44.91 4.44
N GLU A 167 -6.18 -46.07 4.59
CA GLU A 167 -6.14 -46.84 5.84
C GLU A 167 -4.79 -47.54 6.09
N ASN A 168 -3.85 -47.57 5.13
CA ASN A 168 -2.52 -48.16 5.32
C ASN A 168 -1.41 -47.40 4.57
N VAL A 169 -1.36 -46.07 4.73
CA VAL A 169 -0.16 -45.31 4.33
C VAL A 169 0.58 -44.93 5.60
N ASP A 170 1.76 -45.53 5.81
CA ASP A 170 2.72 -45.06 6.80
C ASP A 170 3.13 -43.63 6.42
N VAL A 171 2.51 -42.64 7.08
CA VAL A 171 2.88 -41.24 6.93
C VAL A 171 3.98 -40.96 7.95
N PRO A 172 5.19 -40.54 7.55
CA PRO A 172 6.19 -40.06 8.49
C PRO A 172 5.61 -38.91 9.32
N GLU A 173 5.86 -38.90 10.63
CA GLU A 173 5.27 -37.98 11.62
C GLU A 173 5.44 -36.46 11.34
N SER A 174 6.08 -36.05 10.26
CA SER A 174 6.30 -34.64 9.94
C SER A 174 5.09 -33.89 9.34
N HIS A 175 3.94 -34.55 9.11
CA HIS A 175 2.79 -33.93 8.45
C HIS A 175 1.47 -34.16 9.17
N PHE A 176 1.23 -33.35 10.21
CA PHE A 176 -0.03 -33.27 10.93
C PHE A 176 -0.87 -32.09 10.43
N TRP A 177 -1.86 -32.34 9.58
CA TRP A 177 -2.93 -31.37 9.27
C TRP A 177 -4.27 -32.10 9.20
N ALA A 178 -4.88 -32.31 10.37
CA ALA A 178 -6.25 -32.80 10.46
C ALA A 178 -7.23 -31.64 10.68
N SER A 179 -8.31 -31.69 9.89
CA SER A 179 -9.60 -31.02 10.06
C SER A 179 -9.73 -29.55 9.63
N ILE A 180 -10.43 -29.32 8.52
CA ILE A 180 -11.44 -28.25 8.44
C ILE A 180 -12.54 -28.58 7.44
N ALA A 181 -13.79 -28.47 7.91
CA ALA A 181 -15.01 -28.53 7.13
C ALA A 181 -15.30 -27.18 6.42
N THR A 182 -15.90 -27.29 5.24
CA THR A 182 -16.31 -26.29 4.22
C THR A 182 -17.31 -25.24 4.77
N THR A 183 -17.35 -23.95 4.39
CA THR A 183 -17.96 -23.41 3.13
C THR A 183 -17.92 -21.87 3.07
N SER A 184 -17.52 -21.34 1.89
CA SER A 184 -17.93 -20.10 1.18
C SER A 184 -17.86 -18.70 1.84
N ALA A 185 -16.93 -17.87 1.35
CA ALA A 185 -17.16 -16.64 0.56
C ALA A 185 -15.86 -15.82 0.55
N TYR A 186 -15.37 -15.46 -0.65
CA TYR A 186 -14.11 -14.75 -0.86
C TYR A 186 -14.22 -13.29 -0.42
N GLN A 187 -13.49 -12.90 0.63
CA GLN A 187 -13.07 -11.51 0.88
C GLN A 187 -11.68 -11.50 1.52
N PRO A 188 -10.70 -10.74 1.01
CA PRO A 188 -9.44 -10.53 1.71
C PRO A 188 -9.65 -9.62 2.92
N THR A 189 -9.28 -10.08 4.11
CA THR A 189 -9.26 -9.25 5.33
C THR A 189 -7.84 -8.79 5.60
N ILE A 190 -7.60 -7.48 5.54
CA ILE A 190 -6.38 -6.85 6.04
C ILE A 190 -6.43 -6.87 7.58
N ILE A 191 -5.37 -7.36 8.23
CA ILE A 191 -5.24 -7.30 9.69
C ILE A 191 -4.40 -6.06 10.02
N ASP A 192 -4.94 -5.16 10.85
CA ASP A 192 -4.26 -3.95 11.31
C ASP A 192 -2.95 -4.26 12.05
N LYS A 193 -1.97 -3.35 11.90
CA LYS A 193 -0.67 -3.35 12.60
C LYS A 193 -0.85 -3.55 14.11
N PRO A 194 -0.11 -4.44 14.79
CA PRO A 194 0.04 -4.33 16.24
C PRO A 194 0.82 -3.07 16.59
N ALA A 195 0.38 -2.38 17.64
CA ALA A 195 1.00 -1.16 18.15
C ALA A 195 2.46 -1.40 18.55
N LYS A 196 3.34 -0.42 18.28
CA LYS A 196 4.74 -0.43 18.70
C LYS A 196 4.82 -0.59 20.23
N GLN A 197 5.41 -1.69 20.68
CA GLN A 197 5.88 -1.80 22.06
C GLN A 197 7.26 -1.12 22.12
N GLU A 198 7.38 -0.04 22.88
CA GLU A 198 8.66 0.59 23.19
C GLU A 198 9.54 -0.43 23.93
N ILE A 199 10.69 -0.78 23.36
CA ILE A 199 11.76 -1.47 24.06
C ILE A 199 12.77 -0.40 24.48
N ILE A 200 12.98 -0.30 25.78
CA ILE A 200 13.92 0.59 26.45
C ILE A 200 15.33 0.04 26.21
N ASP A 201 16.20 0.85 25.61
CA ASP A 201 17.62 0.52 25.41
C ASP A 201 18.36 0.57 26.75
N GLU A 202 18.87 -0.58 27.20
CA GLU A 202 19.84 -0.67 28.29
C GLU A 202 20.99 -1.59 27.85
N TYR A 203 21.93 -1.07 27.07
CA TYR A 203 23.28 -1.63 26.94
C TYR A 203 24.28 -0.50 26.66
N ASP A 204 24.58 0.26 27.70
CA ASP A 204 25.90 0.84 27.89
C ASP A 204 26.73 -0.15 28.74
N LEU A 205 28.06 -0.16 28.53
CA LEU A 205 29.11 -0.99 29.15
C LEU A 205 29.59 -2.15 28.25
N VAL A 206 30.66 -1.90 27.48
CA VAL A 206 32.05 -2.28 27.84
C VAL A 206 32.96 -1.86 26.68
N THR A 207 33.77 -0.83 26.90
CA THR A 207 35.07 -0.67 26.23
C THR A 207 36.09 -0.19 27.27
N VAL A 208 36.95 -1.11 27.70
CA VAL A 208 38.33 -0.86 28.15
C VAL A 208 39.19 -1.95 27.52
#